data_AF-A0A453GC86-F1
#
_entry.id   AF-A0A453GC86-F1
#
_cell.length_a   1.000
_cell.length_b   1.000
_cell.length_c   1.000
_cell.angle_alpha   90.00
_cell.angle_beta   90.00
_cell.angle_gamma   90.00
#
_symmetry.space_group_name_H-M   'P 1'
#
loop_
_entity.id
_entity.type
_entity.pdbx_description
1 polymer ?
#
loop_
_entity_poly.entity_id
_entity_poly.type
_entity_poly.pdbx_seq_one_letter_code
_entity_poly.pdbx_strand_id
1 'polypeptide(L)'
;MSLMKISAWLYRMQLVLGVLCLYLRVPFEVLVRRQISRLLDPSLQCADFIYEELVKMSHRCLCNELQQFPILRRSMDEVIGKFLRDGLKPAQDMIAHIIEMEADYINTSHPSFIGGSKAVEQAQQQVRAARLPATVVRRDGVDADRPQASEKTQKARALLGRTTGVNGVITDQIQGCPICC
;
A
#
# COMPACT_ATOMS: atom_id res chain seq x y z
N MET A 1 23.65 -46.37 -30.81
CA MET A 1 23.60 -44.90 -30.81
C MET A 1 24.14 -44.44 -29.47
N SER A 2 25.37 -43.91 -29.45
CA SER A 2 26.26 -43.93 -28.27
C SER A 2 25.75 -43.12 -27.08
N LEU A 3 25.94 -43.62 -25.84
CA LEU A 3 25.60 -42.95 -24.57
C LEU A 3 26.08 -41.49 -24.52
N MET A 4 27.20 -41.18 -25.20
CA MET A 4 27.75 -39.82 -25.28
C MET A 4 26.81 -38.83 -25.97
N LYS A 5 25.94 -39.27 -26.89
CA LYS A 5 24.94 -38.42 -27.53
C LYS A 5 23.78 -38.10 -26.59
N ILE A 6 23.42 -39.05 -25.72
CA ILE A 6 22.34 -38.90 -24.74
C ILE A 6 22.77 -37.97 -23.61
N SER A 7 23.99 -38.12 -23.08
CA SER A 7 24.53 -37.23 -22.04
C SER A 7 24.69 -35.79 -22.55
N ALA A 8 25.18 -35.60 -23.77
CA ALA A 8 25.28 -34.28 -24.40
C ALA A 8 23.91 -33.63 -24.65
N TRP A 9 22.90 -34.44 -24.99
CA TRP A 9 21.52 -33.98 -25.15
C TRP A 9 20.89 -33.59 -23.81
N LEU A 10 21.07 -34.40 -22.75
CA LEU A 10 20.64 -34.07 -21.38
C LEU A 10 21.31 -32.80 -20.85
N TYR A 11 22.61 -32.62 -21.07
CA TYR A 11 23.31 -31.39 -20.67
C TYR A 11 22.79 -30.16 -21.41
N ARG A 12 22.58 -30.26 -22.73
CA ARG A 12 21.98 -29.17 -23.51
C ARG A 12 20.55 -28.88 -23.06
N MET A 13 19.76 -29.92 -22.76
CA MET A 13 18.40 -29.75 -22.29
C MET A 13 18.36 -29.10 -20.90
N GLN A 14 19.22 -29.52 -19.97
CA GLN A 14 19.38 -28.93 -18.64
C GLN A 14 19.82 -27.46 -18.71
N LEU A 15 20.73 -27.13 -19.64
CA LEU A 15 21.24 -25.77 -19.83
C LEU A 15 20.18 -24.85 -20.43
N VAL A 16 19.42 -25.33 -21.42
CA VAL A 16 18.26 -24.61 -21.97
C VAL A 16 17.16 -24.45 -20.92
N LEU A 17 16.88 -25.49 -20.12
CA LEU A 17 15.89 -25.44 -19.04
C LEU A 17 16.32 -24.46 -17.93
N GLY A 18 17.61 -24.43 -17.58
CA GLY A 18 18.17 -23.49 -16.61
C GLY A 18 18.11 -22.04 -17.09
N VAL A 19 18.47 -21.78 -18.37
CA VAL A 19 18.36 -20.46 -18.99
C VAL A 19 16.90 -20.01 -19.09
N LEU A 20 15.98 -20.92 -19.44
CA LEU A 20 14.54 -20.63 -19.50
C LEU A 20 13.95 -20.33 -18.12
N CYS A 21 14.40 -21.05 -17.08
CA CYS A 21 13.99 -20.83 -15.69
C CYS A 21 14.49 -19.47 -15.17
N LEU A 22 15.73 -19.09 -15.49
CA LEU A 22 16.26 -17.74 -15.23
C LEU A 22 15.48 -16.66 -15.99
N TYR A 23 15.15 -16.91 -17.26
CA TYR A 23 14.42 -15.96 -18.10
C TYR A 23 13.01 -15.65 -17.59
N LEU A 24 12.32 -16.61 -16.96
CA LEU A 24 10.99 -16.37 -16.40
C LEU A 24 11.03 -15.71 -15.01
N ARG A 25 12.12 -15.91 -14.25
CA ARG A 25 12.27 -15.38 -12.89
C ARG A 25 12.68 -13.90 -12.87
N VAL A 26 13.62 -13.50 -13.74
CA VAL A 26 14.16 -12.13 -13.79
C VAL A 26 13.08 -11.06 -14.05
N PRO A 27 12.10 -11.23 -14.96
CA PRO A 27 11.08 -10.22 -15.21
C PRO A 27 10.19 -9.92 -14.01
N PHE A 28 9.81 -10.95 -13.24
CA PHE A 28 9.04 -10.77 -12.02
C PHE A 28 9.83 -9.97 -10.98
N GLU A 29 11.08 -10.36 -10.72
CA GLU A 29 11.94 -9.67 -9.76
C GLU A 29 12.17 -8.20 -10.17
N VAL A 30 12.34 -7.90 -11.46
CA VAL A 30 12.47 -6.52 -11.97
C VAL A 30 11.20 -5.69 -11.70
N LEU A 31 10.01 -6.26 -11.93
CA LEU A 31 8.75 -5.56 -11.65
C LEU A 31 8.57 -5.26 -10.17
N VAL A 32 8.87 -6.24 -9.31
CA VAL A 32 8.80 -6.07 -7.85
C VAL A 32 9.80 -5.03 -7.37
N ARG A 33 11.07 -5.10 -7.81
CA ARG A 33 12.11 -4.11 -7.49
C ARG A 33 11.71 -2.70 -7.89
N ARG A 34 11.13 -2.54 -9.09
CA ARG A 34 10.62 -1.25 -9.56
C ARG A 34 9.50 -0.74 -8.66
N GLN A 35 8.62 -1.61 -8.19
CA GLN A 35 7.52 -1.21 -7.31
C GLN A 35 8.03 -0.83 -5.91
N ILE A 36 8.99 -1.56 -5.34
CA ILE A 36 9.63 -1.25 -4.05
C ILE A 36 10.34 0.11 -4.13
N SER A 37 11.10 0.36 -5.20
CA SER A 37 11.85 1.61 -5.39
C SER A 37 10.95 2.86 -5.40
N ARG A 38 9.69 2.72 -5.83
CA ARG A 38 8.71 3.82 -5.83
C ARG A 38 8.25 4.25 -4.44
N LEU A 39 8.59 3.48 -3.40
CA LEU A 39 8.27 3.83 -2.01
C LEU A 39 9.25 4.87 -1.44
N LEU A 40 10.41 5.10 -2.07
CA LEU A 40 11.43 6.01 -1.54
C LEU A 40 10.90 7.44 -1.40
N ASP A 41 10.44 8.03 -2.50
CA ASP A 41 9.92 9.40 -2.50
C ASP A 41 8.79 9.64 -1.48
N PRO A 42 7.71 8.82 -1.41
CA PRO A 42 6.66 9.04 -0.42
C PRO A 42 7.12 8.81 1.02
N SER A 43 8.07 7.90 1.27
CA SER A 43 8.63 7.70 2.61
C SER A 43 9.51 8.86 3.06
N LEU A 44 10.31 9.45 2.15
CA LEU A 44 11.10 10.65 2.44
C LEU A 44 10.18 11.86 2.70
N GLN A 45 9.14 12.05 1.89
CA GLN A 45 8.14 13.10 2.13
C GLN A 45 7.45 12.94 3.50
N CYS A 46 7.16 11.70 3.90
CA CYS A 46 6.62 11.44 5.24
C CYS A 46 7.59 11.88 6.34
N ALA A 47 8.89 11.60 6.20
CA ALA A 47 9.90 12.05 7.16
C ALA A 47 9.98 13.58 7.26
N ASP A 48 9.87 14.28 6.12
CA ASP A 48 9.84 15.74 6.09
C ASP A 48 8.60 16.30 6.81
N PHE A 49 7.42 15.72 6.56
CA PHE A 49 6.19 16.11 7.26
C PHE A 49 6.26 15.87 8.77
N ILE A 50 6.85 14.76 9.19
CA ILE A 50 7.08 14.48 10.62
C ILE A 50 8.01 15.53 11.22
N TYR A 51 9.13 15.85 10.56
CA TYR A 51 10.05 16.89 11.02
C TYR A 51 9.37 18.24 11.16
N GLU A 52 8.59 18.68 10.15
CA GLU A 52 7.85 19.93 10.21
C GLU A 52 6.86 19.96 11.38
N GLU A 53 6.16 18.85 11.63
CA GLU A 53 5.22 18.77 12.73
C GLU A 53 5.92 18.76 14.09
N LEU A 54 7.07 18.09 14.23
CA LEU A 54 7.89 18.13 15.44
C LEU A 54 8.39 19.55 15.76
N VAL A 55 8.79 20.32 14.74
CA VAL A 55 9.17 21.75 14.92
C VAL A 55 7.97 22.58 15.39
N LYS A 56 6.78 22.36 14.82
CA LYS A 56 5.56 23.05 15.28
C LYS A 56 5.22 22.68 16.72
N MET A 57 5.33 21.39 17.07
CA MET A 57 5.09 20.91 18.43
C MET A 57 6.09 21.51 19.41
N SER A 58 7.39 21.59 19.08
CA SER A 58 8.39 22.18 19.99
C SER A 58 8.06 23.62 20.35
N HIS A 59 7.57 24.41 19.41
CA HIS A 59 7.16 25.80 19.69
C HIS A 59 5.88 25.89 20.55
N ARG A 60 4.96 24.92 20.44
CA ARG A 60 3.74 24.88 21.27
C ARG A 60 3.99 24.37 22.69
N CYS A 61 4.97 23.47 22.85
CA CYS A 61 5.33 22.90 24.14
C CYS A 61 6.14 23.86 25.02
N LEU A 62 6.73 24.93 24.48
CA LEU A 62 7.40 25.94 25.28
C LEU A 62 6.39 26.65 26.18
N CYS A 63 6.48 26.36 27.49
CA CYS A 63 5.51 26.80 28.48
C CYS A 63 5.41 28.34 28.57
N ASN A 64 4.25 28.84 28.99
CA ASN A 64 4.01 30.28 29.15
C ASN A 64 4.98 30.92 30.16
N GLU A 65 5.50 30.14 31.11
CA GLU A 65 6.49 30.54 32.10
C GLU A 65 7.84 30.90 31.44
N LEU A 66 8.23 30.20 30.36
CA LEU A 66 9.44 30.50 29.59
C LEU A 66 9.32 31.80 28.78
N GLN A 67 8.12 32.34 28.59
CA GLN A 67 7.94 33.67 27.98
C GLN A 67 8.60 34.78 28.81
N GLN A 68 8.66 34.61 30.14
CA GLN A 68 9.28 35.56 31.05
C GLN A 68 10.81 35.57 30.94
N PHE A 69 11.41 34.54 30.33
CA PHE A 69 12.86 34.36 30.19
C PHE A 69 13.28 34.29 28.70
N PRO A 70 13.33 35.43 27.99
CA PRO A 70 13.50 35.46 26.53
C PRO A 70 14.86 34.98 26.03
N ILE A 71 15.89 34.97 26.88
CA ILE A 71 17.23 34.44 26.55
C ILE A 71 17.22 32.91 26.62
N LEU A 72 16.64 32.36 27.70
CA LEU A 72 16.51 30.92 27.89
C LEU A 72 15.64 30.29 26.80
N ARG A 73 14.51 30.93 26.46
CA ARG A 73 13.64 30.47 25.37
C ARG A 73 14.39 30.35 24.04
N ARG A 74 15.15 31.38 23.67
CA ARG A 74 15.98 31.37 22.45
C ARG A 74 17.01 30.25 22.45
N SER A 75 17.68 30.02 23.58
CA SER A 75 18.64 28.92 23.72
C SER A 75 17.98 27.55 23.57
N MET A 76 16.78 27.36 24.14
CA MET A 76 15.99 26.13 23.96
C MET A 76 15.58 25.93 22.50
N ASP A 77 15.01 26.95 21.85
CA ASP A 77 14.64 26.91 20.43
C ASP A 77 15.84 26.53 19.54
N GLU A 78 17.02 27.07 19.84
CA GLU A 78 18.26 26.79 19.11
C GLU A 78 18.69 25.32 19.28
N VAL A 79 18.74 24.83 20.53
CA VAL A 79 19.16 23.45 20.84
C VAL A 79 18.18 22.44 20.24
N ILE A 80 16.87 22.64 20.45
CA ILE A 80 15.83 21.74 19.93
C ILE A 80 15.82 21.78 18.40
N GLY A 81 15.87 22.98 17.80
CA GLY A 81 15.91 23.12 16.36
C GLY A 81 17.14 22.45 15.75
N LYS A 82 18.31 22.55 16.39
CA LYS A 82 19.53 21.85 15.96
C LYS A 82 19.36 20.34 16.08
N PHE A 83 18.85 19.83 17.20
CA PHE A 83 18.61 18.41 17.41
C PHE A 83 17.69 17.81 16.35
N LEU A 84 16.55 18.46 16.08
CA LEU A 84 15.59 17.99 15.07
C LEU A 84 16.18 18.00 13.65
N ARG A 85 16.93 19.05 13.29
CA ARG A 85 17.61 19.15 11.98
C ARG A 85 18.69 18.08 11.82
N ASP A 86 19.52 17.90 12.84
CA ASP A 86 20.60 16.91 12.84
C ASP A 86 20.03 15.47 12.77
N GLY A 87 18.81 15.25 13.27
CA GLY A 87 18.12 13.95 13.23
C GLY A 87 17.44 13.60 11.91
N LEU A 88 17.07 14.59 11.07
CA LEU A 88 16.33 14.35 9.84
C LEU A 88 17.13 13.54 8.82
N LYS A 89 18.38 13.95 8.55
CA LYS A 89 19.22 13.30 7.53
C LYS A 89 19.51 11.81 7.85
N PRO A 90 19.93 11.44 9.08
CA PRO A 90 20.07 10.04 9.46
C PRO A 90 18.79 9.21 9.32
N ALA A 91 17.62 9.80 9.61
CA ALA A 91 16.34 9.10 9.45
C ALA A 91 16.02 8.85 7.96
N GLN A 92 16.24 9.85 7.10
CA GLN A 92 16.09 9.70 5.64
C GLN A 92 17.05 8.64 5.07
N ASP A 93 18.31 8.61 5.54
CA ASP A 93 19.30 7.62 5.13
C ASP A 93 18.88 6.20 5.57
N MET A 94 18.38 6.05 6.80
CA MET A 94 17.83 4.78 7.28
C MET A 94 16.65 4.31 6.41
N ILE A 95 15.74 5.21 6.04
CA ILE A 95 14.62 4.90 5.13
C ILE A 95 15.15 4.41 3.78
N ALA A 96 16.14 5.10 3.21
CA ALA A 96 16.73 4.72 1.93
C ALA A 96 17.38 3.33 1.99
N HIS A 97 18.15 3.06 3.05
CA HIS A 97 18.79 1.75 3.25
C HIS A 97 17.78 0.62 3.42
N ILE A 98 16.67 0.85 4.12
CA ILE A 98 15.60 -0.16 4.25
C ILE A 98 15.04 -0.51 2.86
N ILE A 99 14.74 0.50 2.04
CA ILE A 99 14.17 0.28 0.71
C ILE A 99 15.16 -0.43 -0.23
N GLU A 100 16.44 -0.09 -0.14
CA GLU A 100 17.52 -0.74 -0.89
C GLU A 100 17.63 -2.23 -0.52
N MET A 101 17.66 -2.55 0.78
CA MET A 101 17.71 -3.94 1.26
C MET A 101 16.51 -4.77 0.77
N GLU A 102 15.30 -4.21 0.81
CA GLU A 102 14.09 -4.89 0.33
C GLU A 102 14.10 -5.09 -1.19
N ALA A 103 14.73 -4.19 -1.95
CA ALA A 103 14.89 -4.36 -3.40
C ALA A 103 15.95 -5.41 -3.75
N ASP A 104 17.00 -5.55 -2.94
CA ASP A 104 18.08 -6.51 -3.19
C ASP A 104 17.61 -7.97 -3.09
N TYR A 105 16.75 -8.27 -2.11
CA TYR A 105 16.25 -9.63 -1.87
C TYR A 105 14.72 -9.71 -1.78
N ILE A 106 14.11 -10.47 -2.70
CA ILE A 106 12.67 -10.72 -2.71
C ILE A 106 12.37 -12.08 -2.08
N ASN A 107 11.68 -12.10 -0.94
CA ASN A 107 11.28 -13.33 -0.27
C ASN A 107 10.05 -14.00 -0.92
N THR A 108 10.29 -14.89 -1.88
CA THR A 108 9.22 -15.69 -2.52
C THR A 108 8.78 -16.92 -1.71
N SER A 109 9.43 -17.21 -0.57
CA SER A 109 9.10 -18.35 0.30
C SER A 109 8.04 -18.02 1.35
N HIS A 110 7.63 -16.76 1.45
CA HIS A 110 6.68 -16.29 2.44
C HIS A 110 5.30 -16.99 2.27
N PRO A 111 4.64 -17.46 3.34
CA PRO A 111 3.40 -18.24 3.24
C PRO A 111 2.24 -17.49 2.59
N SER A 112 2.22 -16.16 2.68
CA SER A 112 1.23 -15.31 1.99
C SER A 112 1.57 -15.02 0.53
N PHE A 113 2.70 -15.49 0.01
CA PHE A 113 3.08 -15.29 -1.38
C PHE A 113 2.25 -16.21 -2.28
N ILE A 114 1.37 -15.61 -3.08
CA ILE A 114 0.57 -16.34 -4.06
C ILE A 114 1.46 -16.61 -5.27
N GLY A 115 1.98 -17.84 -5.36
CA GLY A 115 2.79 -18.27 -6.49
C GLY A 115 2.03 -18.24 -7.83
N GLY A 116 2.77 -18.29 -8.94
CA GLY A 116 2.26 -18.06 -10.29
C GLY A 116 0.99 -18.83 -10.66
N SER A 117 0.92 -20.14 -10.36
CA SER A 117 -0.27 -20.95 -10.70
C SER A 117 -1.53 -20.51 -9.96
N LYS A 118 -1.44 -20.27 -8.65
CA LYS A 118 -2.58 -19.79 -7.84
C LYS A 118 -2.99 -18.36 -8.25
N ALA A 119 -2.04 -17.51 -8.61
CA ALA A 119 -2.31 -16.15 -9.08
C ALA A 119 -3.07 -16.16 -10.41
N VAL A 120 -2.67 -17.04 -11.35
CA VAL A 120 -3.36 -17.20 -12.65
C VAL A 120 -4.78 -17.74 -12.46
N GLU A 121 -4.97 -18.73 -11.58
CA GLU A 121 -6.30 -19.27 -11.28
C GLU A 121 -7.25 -18.20 -10.71
N GLN A 122 -6.76 -17.39 -9.75
CA GLN A 122 -7.53 -16.28 -9.19
C GLN A 122 -7.87 -15.21 -10.23
N ALA A 123 -6.90 -14.81 -11.06
CA ALA A 123 -7.12 -13.84 -12.13
C ALA A 123 -8.15 -14.35 -13.15
N GLN A 124 -8.08 -15.63 -13.52
CA GLN A 124 -9.07 -16.26 -14.41
C GLN A 124 -10.46 -16.30 -13.79
N GLN A 125 -10.56 -16.58 -12.49
CA GLN A 125 -11.84 -16.57 -11.79
C GLN A 125 -12.45 -15.17 -11.73
N GLN A 126 -11.64 -14.14 -11.49
CA GLN A 126 -12.08 -12.74 -11.53
C GLN A 126 -12.56 -12.33 -12.93
N VAL A 127 -11.84 -12.70 -13.99
CA VAL A 127 -12.26 -12.44 -15.38
C VAL A 127 -13.55 -13.19 -15.73
N ARG A 128 -13.73 -14.43 -15.26
CA ARG A 128 -14.98 -15.19 -15.46
C ARG A 128 -16.15 -14.57 -14.71
N ALA A 129 -15.94 -14.13 -13.46
CA ALA A 129 -16.95 -13.45 -12.67
C ALA A 129 -17.37 -12.10 -13.31
N ALA A 130 -16.41 -11.37 -13.90
CA ALA A 130 -16.68 -10.14 -14.64
C ALA A 130 -17.34 -10.37 -16.01
N ARG A 131 -17.34 -11.60 -16.54
CA ARG A 131 -17.90 -11.98 -17.86
C ARG A 131 -19.26 -12.65 -17.82
N LEU A 132 -19.89 -12.84 -16.64
CA LEU A 132 -21.26 -13.35 -16.59
C LEU A 132 -22.22 -12.36 -17.28
N PRO A 133 -22.91 -12.77 -18.36
CA PRO A 133 -23.77 -11.88 -19.14
C PRO A 133 -25.12 -11.69 -18.46
N ALA A 134 -25.63 -10.46 -18.56
CA ALA A 134 -27.03 -10.11 -18.33
C ALA A 134 -27.95 -10.86 -19.32
N THR A 135 -28.32 -12.10 -19.01
CA THR A 135 -29.32 -12.91 -19.72
C THR A 135 -29.77 -14.01 -18.74
N VAL A 136 -31.02 -14.33 -18.41
CA VAL A 136 -32.38 -14.12 -18.93
C VAL A 136 -33.31 -14.67 -17.83
N VAL A 137 -34.44 -14.03 -17.49
CA VAL A 137 -35.73 -14.73 -17.32
C VAL A 137 -36.86 -13.75 -17.65
N ARG A 138 -37.57 -14.09 -18.73
CA ARG A 138 -38.82 -13.50 -19.20
C ARG A 138 -39.94 -13.77 -18.20
N ARG A 139 -40.83 -12.81 -18.00
CA ARG A 139 -42.20 -13.09 -17.54
C ARG A 139 -43.19 -12.48 -18.52
N ASP A 140 -44.17 -13.31 -18.82
CA ASP A 140 -45.13 -13.24 -19.92
C ASP A 140 -45.92 -11.94 -20.00
N GLY A 141 -46.28 -11.58 -21.23
CA GLY A 141 -47.19 -10.49 -21.53
C GLY A 141 -48.65 -10.92 -21.39
N VAL A 142 -49.48 -9.98 -20.92
CA VAL A 142 -50.90 -9.79 -21.27
C VAL A 142 -51.20 -8.29 -21.23
N ASP A 143 -51.90 -7.83 -22.27
CA ASP A 143 -52.41 -6.50 -22.66
C ASP A 143 -52.74 -5.42 -21.60
N ALA A 144 -52.45 -4.14 -21.97
CA ALA A 144 -53.44 -3.05 -21.95
C ALA A 144 -52.92 -1.78 -22.68
N ASP A 145 -53.75 -1.27 -23.58
CA ASP A 145 -53.58 -0.13 -24.49
C ASP A 145 -53.64 1.26 -23.81
N ARG A 146 -53.00 2.23 -24.49
CA ARG A 146 -53.31 3.69 -24.58
C ARG A 146 -52.28 4.71 -24.02
N PRO A 147 -51.92 5.77 -24.80
CA PRO A 147 -50.82 6.69 -24.49
C PRO A 147 -51.27 8.02 -23.88
N GLN A 148 -50.47 8.63 -22.98
CA GLN A 148 -50.54 10.07 -22.68
C GLN A 148 -49.19 10.66 -22.26
N ALA A 149 -48.96 11.88 -22.73
CA ALA A 149 -47.77 12.70 -22.56
C ALA A 149 -47.82 13.56 -21.28
N SER A 150 -46.65 14.14 -20.97
CA SER A 150 -46.42 15.43 -20.28
C SER A 150 -45.93 15.41 -18.82
N GLU A 151 -44.64 15.77 -18.70
CA GLU A 151 -43.99 16.66 -17.74
C GLU A 151 -44.32 16.63 -16.23
N LYS A 152 -43.29 16.37 -15.41
CA LYS A 152 -42.65 17.39 -14.54
C LYS A 152 -41.52 16.81 -13.66
N THR A 153 -40.37 17.52 -13.66
CA THR A 153 -39.62 17.95 -12.45
C THR A 153 -39.06 16.84 -11.54
N GLN A 154 -37.75 16.74 -11.25
CA GLN A 154 -37.01 17.65 -10.38
C GLN A 154 -35.51 17.27 -10.33
N LYS A 155 -34.64 18.28 -10.39
CA LYS A 155 -33.23 18.22 -9.97
C LYS A 155 -33.16 18.08 -8.44
N ALA A 156 -32.19 17.32 -7.91
CA ALA A 156 -31.25 17.79 -6.88
C ALA A 156 -30.34 16.68 -6.33
N ARG A 157 -29.10 17.09 -6.06
CA ARG A 157 -28.06 16.43 -5.25
C ARG A 157 -28.45 16.36 -3.76
N ALA A 158 -27.90 15.37 -3.05
CA ALA A 158 -27.32 15.44 -1.68
C ALA A 158 -26.95 14.00 -1.23
N LEU A 159 -25.71 13.68 -0.84
CA LEU A 159 -25.06 13.85 0.47
C LEU A 159 -25.66 12.98 1.61
N LEU A 160 -24.85 11.97 2.01
CA LEU A 160 -24.59 11.39 3.35
C LEU A 160 -25.74 11.08 4.35
N GLY A 161 -25.70 9.87 4.94
CA GLY A 161 -26.28 9.53 6.27
C GLY A 161 -26.80 8.08 6.35
N ARG A 162 -26.06 7.05 6.83
CA ARG A 162 -25.68 6.61 8.20
C ARG A 162 -26.74 5.79 8.98
N THR A 163 -26.32 4.58 9.40
CA THR A 163 -26.77 3.71 10.54
C THR A 163 -28.09 2.94 10.39
N THR A 164 -28.36 1.73 10.94
CA THR A 164 -27.91 0.96 12.14
C THR A 164 -28.18 -0.56 11.95
N GLY A 165 -27.29 -1.47 12.38
CA GLY A 165 -27.50 -2.38 13.54
C GLY A 165 -27.19 -3.85 13.15
N VAL A 166 -26.64 -4.80 13.93
CA VAL A 166 -26.47 -5.02 15.39
C VAL A 166 -25.40 -6.13 15.65
N ASN A 167 -24.51 -5.89 16.65
CA ASN A 167 -23.80 -6.71 17.69
C ASN A 167 -23.25 -8.15 17.44
N GLY A 168 -22.16 -8.62 18.09
CA GLY A 168 -21.40 -8.15 19.28
C GLY A 168 -20.03 -8.87 19.45
N VAL A 169 -18.99 -8.20 19.99
CA VAL A 169 -18.47 -8.18 21.40
C VAL A 169 -17.53 -9.35 21.76
N ILE A 170 -16.25 -9.03 22.05
CA ILE A 170 -15.51 -9.31 23.31
C ILE A 170 -14.33 -8.31 23.39
N THR A 171 -14.17 -7.74 24.57
CA THR A 171 -13.25 -6.68 25.02
C THR A 171 -11.90 -7.24 25.48
N ASP A 172 -10.80 -6.49 25.28
CA ASP A 172 -9.79 -6.35 26.33
C ASP A 172 -9.17 -4.94 26.32
N GLN A 173 -8.95 -4.43 27.53
CA GLN A 173 -8.68 -3.05 27.90
C GLN A 173 -7.20 -2.90 28.27
N ILE A 174 -6.45 -2.02 27.60
CA ILE A 174 -5.21 -1.47 28.17
C ILE A 174 -5.21 0.05 27.99
N GLN A 175 -5.81 0.67 28.99
CA GLN A 175 -5.49 1.92 29.67
C GLN A 175 -4.35 2.76 29.08
N GLY A 176 -4.70 4.00 28.73
CA GLY A 176 -3.80 4.98 28.13
C GLY A 176 -2.73 5.54 29.06
N CYS A 177 -1.75 6.19 28.44
CA CYS A 177 -0.82 7.07 29.12
C CYS A 177 -0.62 8.33 28.26
N PRO A 178 -0.85 9.55 28.78
CA PRO A 178 -0.51 10.79 28.11
C PRO A 178 0.98 11.05 28.35
N ILE A 179 1.80 10.92 27.32
CA ILE A 179 3.21 11.36 27.41
C ILE A 179 3.29 12.75 26.78
N CYS A 180 2.92 13.74 27.59
CA CYS A 180 3.49 15.08 27.53
C CYS A 180 4.35 15.23 28.78
N CYS A 181 5.68 15.27 28.60
CA CYS A 181 6.64 15.99 29.43
C CYS A 181 7.68 16.54 28.45
#